data_AF-A0AA91KCI8-F1
#
_entry.id   AF-A0AA91KCI8-F1
#
_cell.length_a   1.000
_cell.length_b   1.000
_cell.length_c   1.000
_cell.angle_alpha   90.00
_cell.angle_beta   90.00
_cell.angle_gamma   90.00
#
_symmetry.space_group_name_H-M   'P 1'
#
loop_
_entity.id
_entity.type
_entity.pdbx_description
1 polymer ?
#
loop_
_entity_poly.entity_id
_entity_poly.type
_entity_poly.pdbx_seq_one_letter_code
_entity_poly.pdbx_strand_id
1 'polypeptide(L)'
;MLPGDVLLVTGEGKLSSSLVAVQKAIYKNAISSHVAFSLGDGVFIHATGDKGVHLTLLIDEDRACKAGWRVIRHKTITETCLKTENLQEAAMFFYAQDYNKAFMGAGNESSSFCSELVAKAFARAEIEIIEGRPPSKVTPAHFDQEADDLEEWVDVTEEYQELLASMKENEFVFRLAANTLSSVMTRRKAHEPFRQEIIELLEGGSPNNRELAQKMREMLAGRNLKYWHEKDS
;
A
#
# COMPACT_ATOMS: atom_id res chain seq x y z
N MET A 1 -4.04 -16.31 1.29
CA MET A 1 -3.70 -14.91 0.95
C MET A 1 -3.91 -14.02 2.14
N LEU A 2 -2.88 -13.30 2.54
CA LEU A 2 -2.87 -12.54 3.78
C LEU A 2 -2.41 -11.10 3.53
N PRO A 3 -2.88 -10.15 4.35
CA PRO A 3 -2.31 -8.82 4.36
C PRO A 3 -0.81 -8.85 4.64
N GLY A 4 -0.04 -8.07 3.88
CA GLY A 4 1.42 -8.09 3.92
C GLY A 4 2.09 -9.03 2.92
N ASP A 5 1.32 -9.87 2.20
CA ASP A 5 1.87 -10.51 0.99
C ASP A 5 2.27 -9.42 -0.03
N VAL A 6 3.40 -9.62 -0.71
CA VAL A 6 3.95 -8.65 -1.68
C VAL A 6 3.88 -9.24 -3.07
N LEU A 7 3.11 -8.61 -3.96
CA LEU A 7 3.03 -8.95 -5.36
C LEU A 7 4.18 -8.26 -6.12
N LEU A 8 4.94 -9.02 -6.89
CA LEU A 8 6.03 -8.55 -7.74
C LEU A 8 5.63 -8.71 -9.22
N VAL A 9 5.66 -7.61 -9.97
CA VAL A 9 5.20 -7.58 -11.36
C VAL A 9 6.15 -6.82 -12.28
N THR A 10 6.07 -7.17 -13.57
CA THR A 10 6.73 -6.41 -14.64
C THR A 10 5.69 -5.77 -15.53
N GLY A 11 5.62 -4.44 -15.57
CA GLY A 11 4.70 -3.75 -16.48
C GLY A 11 5.05 -4.01 -17.95
N GLU A 12 4.06 -3.92 -18.84
CA GLU A 12 4.26 -4.17 -20.28
C GLU A 12 5.04 -3.05 -21.01
N GLY A 13 5.15 -1.86 -20.40
CA GLY A 13 5.73 -0.68 -21.02
C GLY A 13 7.27 -0.68 -21.17
N LYS A 14 7.77 0.18 -22.07
CA LYS A 14 9.21 0.44 -22.25
C LYS A 14 9.88 1.00 -20.99
N LEU A 15 9.14 1.79 -20.20
CA LEU A 15 9.61 2.30 -18.91
C LEU A 15 9.89 1.17 -17.93
N SER A 16 8.99 0.20 -17.82
CA SER A 16 9.16 -0.99 -16.97
C SER A 16 10.40 -1.79 -17.36
N SER A 17 10.59 -2.03 -18.66
CA SER A 17 11.77 -2.76 -19.15
C SER A 17 13.09 -2.03 -18.86
N SER A 18 13.08 -0.69 -18.94
CA SER A 18 14.24 0.15 -18.60
C SER A 18 14.53 0.16 -17.10
N LEU A 19 13.48 0.22 -16.27
CA LEU A 19 13.61 0.12 -14.80
C LEU A 19 14.22 -1.22 -14.39
N VAL A 20 13.77 -2.33 -14.98
CA VAL A 20 14.35 -3.65 -14.73
C VAL A 20 15.83 -3.68 -15.09
N ALA A 21 16.22 -3.13 -16.24
CA ALA A 21 17.63 -3.08 -16.64
C ALA A 21 18.51 -2.29 -15.65
N VAL A 22 18.03 -1.15 -15.14
CA VAL A 22 18.74 -0.35 -14.12
C VAL A 22 18.84 -1.13 -12.81
N GLN A 23 17.77 -1.81 -12.42
CA GLN A 23 17.71 -2.61 -11.20
C GLN A 23 18.67 -3.81 -11.19
N LYS A 24 19.15 -4.26 -12.36
CA LYS A 24 20.20 -5.29 -12.44
C LYS A 24 21.55 -4.88 -11.86
N ALA A 25 21.79 -3.58 -11.65
CA ALA A 25 22.94 -3.10 -10.91
C ALA A 25 22.82 -3.36 -9.39
N ILE A 26 21.59 -3.50 -8.87
CA ILE A 26 21.30 -3.85 -7.48
C ILE A 26 21.29 -5.38 -7.34
N TYR A 27 20.51 -6.06 -8.17
CA TYR A 27 20.38 -7.52 -8.15
C TYR A 27 20.36 -8.07 -9.57
N LYS A 28 21.34 -8.91 -9.94
CA LYS A 28 21.57 -9.34 -11.34
C LYS A 28 20.36 -10.03 -11.98
N ASN A 29 19.56 -10.75 -11.17
CA ASN A 29 18.37 -11.48 -11.64
C ASN A 29 17.08 -10.66 -11.47
N ALA A 30 17.17 -9.35 -11.21
CA ALA A 30 15.99 -8.50 -11.14
C ALA A 30 15.14 -8.61 -12.41
N ILE A 31 13.85 -8.86 -12.21
CA ILE A 31 12.83 -8.99 -13.26
C ILE A 31 11.67 -8.03 -13.03
N SER A 32 11.37 -7.68 -11.78
CA SER A 32 10.19 -6.89 -11.40
C SER A 32 10.45 -5.40 -11.56
N SER A 33 9.51 -4.70 -12.18
CA SER A 33 9.53 -3.23 -12.30
C SER A 33 8.71 -2.54 -11.23
N HIS A 34 7.82 -3.28 -10.57
CA HIS A 34 6.80 -2.75 -9.68
C HIS A 34 6.46 -3.78 -8.61
N VAL A 35 6.04 -3.30 -7.44
CA VAL A 35 5.57 -4.14 -6.34
C VAL A 35 4.30 -3.56 -5.75
N ALA A 36 3.44 -4.42 -5.22
CA ALA A 36 2.18 -4.04 -4.58
C ALA A 36 2.00 -4.78 -3.26
N PHE A 37 1.39 -4.10 -2.28
CA PHE A 37 1.14 -4.65 -0.94
C PHE A 37 -0.26 -5.23 -0.87
N SER A 38 -0.42 -6.49 -0.49
CA SER A 38 -1.72 -7.14 -0.33
C SER A 38 -2.43 -6.61 0.91
N LEU A 39 -3.70 -6.23 0.74
CA LEU A 39 -4.64 -6.00 1.82
C LEU A 39 -5.51 -7.25 2.10
N GLY A 40 -5.23 -8.38 1.44
CA GLY A 40 -6.04 -9.59 1.48
C GLY A 40 -7.03 -9.69 0.33
N ASP A 41 -7.52 -10.92 0.07
CA ASP A 41 -8.61 -11.22 -0.87
C ASP A 41 -8.46 -10.62 -2.28
N GLY A 42 -7.22 -10.52 -2.77
CA GLY A 42 -6.91 -10.00 -4.11
C GLY A 42 -7.00 -8.48 -4.24
N VAL A 43 -7.17 -7.77 -3.13
CA VAL A 43 -7.08 -6.31 -3.07
C VAL A 43 -5.65 -5.93 -2.70
N PHE A 44 -5.06 -5.05 -3.49
CA PHE A 44 -3.72 -4.54 -3.28
C PHE A 44 -3.74 -3.02 -3.13
N ILE A 45 -2.78 -2.48 -2.39
CA ILE A 45 -2.45 -1.07 -2.38
C ILE A 45 -1.06 -0.87 -2.97
N HIS A 46 -0.96 0.08 -3.90
CA HIS A 46 0.29 0.34 -4.62
C HIS A 46 0.42 1.81 -4.99
N ALA A 47 1.63 2.22 -5.40
CA ALA A 47 1.92 3.58 -5.84
C ALA A 47 2.30 3.61 -7.31
N THR A 48 1.58 4.37 -8.14
CA THR A 48 1.88 4.51 -9.58
C THR A 48 2.00 5.98 -9.97
N GLY A 49 2.75 6.25 -11.05
CA GLY A 49 3.04 7.63 -11.49
C GLY A 49 1.82 8.47 -11.88
N ASP A 50 0.70 7.83 -12.24
CA ASP A 50 -0.54 8.48 -12.68
C ASP A 50 -1.50 8.81 -11.53
N LYS A 51 -1.55 7.98 -10.48
CA LYS A 51 -2.56 8.10 -9.40
C LYS A 51 -1.97 8.25 -8.00
N GLY A 52 -0.66 8.08 -7.83
CA GLY A 52 -0.06 7.96 -6.51
C GLY A 52 -0.51 6.66 -5.83
N VAL A 53 -0.69 6.71 -4.51
CA VAL A 53 -1.08 5.55 -3.70
C VAL A 53 -2.58 5.30 -3.79
N HIS A 54 -2.98 4.15 -4.31
CA HIS A 54 -4.38 3.78 -4.47
C HIS A 54 -4.58 2.25 -4.43
N LEU A 55 -5.85 1.82 -4.40
CA LEU A 55 -6.21 0.40 -4.43
C LEU A 55 -6.28 -0.12 -5.87
N THR A 56 -5.86 -1.36 -6.04
CA THR A 56 -5.97 -2.14 -7.29
C THR A 56 -6.43 -3.56 -6.96
N LEU A 57 -6.87 -4.30 -7.97
CA LEU A 57 -7.25 -5.71 -7.85
C LEU A 57 -6.22 -6.57 -8.58
N LEU A 58 -5.99 -7.79 -8.08
CA LEU A 58 -5.13 -8.76 -8.74
C LEU A 58 -5.49 -8.97 -10.22
N ILE A 59 -6.80 -9.03 -10.52
CA ILE A 59 -7.29 -9.19 -11.90
C ILE A 59 -6.91 -8.02 -12.81
N ASP A 60 -6.81 -6.80 -12.26
CA ASP A 60 -6.42 -5.62 -13.03
C ASP A 60 -4.89 -5.58 -13.22
N GLU A 61 -4.11 -5.99 -12.21
CA GLU A 61 -2.66 -6.17 -12.33
C GLU A 61 -2.30 -7.28 -13.33
N ASP A 62 -2.96 -8.44 -13.29
CA ASP A 62 -2.76 -9.56 -14.23
C ASP A 62 -2.98 -9.14 -15.69
N ARG A 63 -3.92 -8.23 -15.94
CA ARG A 63 -4.20 -7.67 -17.27
C ARG A 63 -3.17 -6.62 -17.71
N ALA A 64 -2.50 -5.96 -16.77
CA ALA A 64 -1.64 -4.80 -17.03
C ALA A 64 -0.13 -5.13 -16.99
N CYS A 65 0.24 -6.35 -16.61
CA CYS A 65 1.62 -6.79 -16.48
C CYS A 65 1.95 -8.00 -17.35
N LYS A 66 3.25 -8.24 -17.56
CA LYS A 66 3.74 -9.44 -18.23
C LYS A 66 3.46 -10.66 -17.37
N ALA A 67 3.25 -11.81 -18.02
CA ALA A 67 3.16 -13.09 -17.35
C ALA A 67 4.40 -13.39 -16.49
N GLY A 68 4.23 -14.22 -15.46
CA GLY A 68 5.31 -14.61 -14.54
C GLY A 68 5.49 -13.68 -13.34
N TRP A 69 4.42 -12.99 -12.92
CA TRP A 69 4.39 -12.33 -11.62
C TRP A 69 4.51 -13.34 -10.48
N ARG A 70 5.03 -12.89 -9.34
CA ARG A 70 5.23 -13.69 -8.14
C ARG A 70 4.59 -13.02 -6.94
N VAL A 71 4.23 -13.79 -5.93
CA VAL A 71 3.79 -13.25 -4.64
C VAL A 71 4.59 -13.91 -3.54
N ILE A 72 5.17 -13.09 -2.66
CA ILE A 72 5.95 -13.54 -1.51
C ILE A 72 5.31 -13.09 -0.21
N ARG A 73 5.46 -13.90 0.84
CA ARG A 73 4.97 -13.63 2.19
C ARG A 73 6.13 -13.68 3.17
N HIS A 74 6.25 -12.68 4.03
CA HIS A 74 7.26 -12.70 5.10
C HIS A 74 6.91 -13.79 6.12
N LYS A 75 7.88 -14.59 6.56
CA LYS A 75 7.67 -15.77 7.42
C LYS A 75 7.01 -15.47 8.76
N THR A 76 7.08 -14.22 9.23
CA THR A 76 6.40 -13.78 10.46
C THR A 76 4.88 -13.61 10.29
N ILE A 77 4.37 -13.63 9.07
CA ILE A 77 2.95 -13.57 8.71
C ILE A 77 2.48 -15.00 8.42
N THR A 78 1.77 -15.61 9.37
CA THR A 78 1.37 -17.02 9.27
C THR A 78 -0.13 -17.22 9.05
N GLU A 79 -0.94 -16.31 9.57
CA GLU A 79 -2.40 -16.39 9.53
C GLU A 79 -3.03 -15.02 9.74
N THR A 80 -4.34 -14.95 9.52
CA THR A 80 -5.13 -13.76 9.86
C THR A 80 -5.16 -13.58 11.37
N CYS A 81 -4.57 -12.49 11.84
CA CYS A 81 -4.45 -12.14 13.24
C CYS A 81 -4.27 -10.62 13.42
N LEU A 82 -4.06 -10.17 14.65
CA LEU A 82 -3.79 -8.76 14.95
C LEU A 82 -2.59 -8.20 14.15
N LYS A 83 -1.57 -9.02 13.83
CA LYS A 83 -0.45 -8.57 13.01
C LYS A 83 -0.88 -8.23 11.57
N THR A 84 -1.74 -9.05 10.96
CA THR A 84 -2.26 -8.76 9.62
C THR A 84 -3.20 -7.56 9.62
N GLU A 85 -3.99 -7.36 10.68
CA GLU A 85 -4.81 -6.16 10.86
C GLU A 85 -3.92 -4.90 10.95
N ASN A 86 -2.88 -4.93 11.79
CA ASN A 86 -1.90 -3.85 11.91
C ASN A 86 -1.21 -3.55 10.57
N LEU A 87 -0.90 -4.57 9.77
CA LEU A 87 -0.33 -4.42 8.43
C LEU A 87 -1.32 -3.75 7.45
N GLN A 88 -2.60 -4.13 7.48
CA GLN A 88 -3.64 -3.46 6.67
C GLN A 88 -3.76 -1.98 7.07
N GLU A 89 -3.86 -1.69 8.37
CA GLU A 89 -3.96 -0.31 8.88
C GLU A 89 -2.70 0.50 8.53
N ALA A 90 -1.53 -0.10 8.68
CA ALA A 90 -0.25 0.51 8.35
C ALA A 90 -0.12 0.85 6.86
N ALA A 91 -0.54 -0.05 5.97
CA ALA A 91 -0.54 0.20 4.54
C ALA A 91 -1.59 1.25 4.15
N MET A 92 -2.81 1.13 4.68
CA MET A 92 -3.91 2.07 4.40
C MET A 92 -3.61 3.50 4.87
N PHE A 93 -2.79 3.68 5.90
CA PHE A 93 -2.35 5.01 6.35
C PHE A 93 -1.82 5.86 5.20
N PHE A 94 -1.13 5.26 4.23
CA PHE A 94 -0.52 5.95 3.09
C PHE A 94 -1.46 6.18 1.91
N TYR A 95 -2.73 5.79 2.01
CA TYR A 95 -3.70 5.94 0.92
C TYR A 95 -3.77 7.39 0.42
N ALA A 96 -3.77 7.54 -0.91
CA ALA A 96 -3.85 8.80 -1.63
C ALA A 96 -2.69 9.78 -1.39
N GLN A 97 -1.53 9.28 -0.95
CA GLN A 97 -0.24 9.94 -1.14
C GLN A 97 0.08 10.11 -2.64
N ASP A 98 0.90 11.10 -2.97
CA ASP A 98 1.37 11.28 -4.33
C ASP A 98 2.40 10.20 -4.72
N TYR A 99 2.69 10.08 -6.02
CA TYR A 99 3.83 9.28 -6.47
C TYR A 99 5.12 10.06 -6.28
N ASN A 100 6.13 9.42 -5.68
CA ASN A 100 7.43 10.07 -5.51
C ASN A 100 8.09 10.26 -6.89
N LYS A 101 8.46 11.50 -7.23
CA LYS A 101 9.14 11.84 -8.50
C LYS A 101 10.62 12.18 -8.29
N ALA A 102 11.08 12.23 -7.05
CA ALA A 102 12.46 12.51 -6.71
C ALA A 102 13.29 11.23 -6.78
N PHE A 103 13.96 11.02 -7.91
CA PHE A 103 14.79 9.84 -8.15
C PHE A 103 15.88 9.70 -7.07
N MET A 104 15.84 8.60 -6.30
CA MET A 104 16.86 8.23 -5.29
C MET A 104 17.15 9.28 -4.21
N GLY A 105 16.20 10.19 -3.94
CA GLY A 105 16.32 11.23 -2.91
C GLY A 105 16.20 10.72 -1.47
N ALA A 106 16.16 11.66 -0.52
CA ALA A 106 15.64 11.39 0.82
C ALA A 106 14.13 11.12 0.70
N GLY A 107 13.63 10.05 1.33
CA GLY A 107 12.19 9.77 1.39
C GLY A 107 11.40 10.97 1.95
N ASN A 108 10.09 10.96 1.75
CA ASN A 108 9.20 11.97 2.33
C ASN A 108 7.87 11.38 2.80
N GLU A 109 7.15 12.16 3.59
CA GLU A 109 5.90 11.73 4.23
C GLU A 109 4.65 11.90 3.35
N SER A 110 4.77 12.53 2.17
CA SER A 110 3.60 12.87 1.32
C SER A 110 3.54 12.09 0.00
N SER A 111 4.58 11.33 -0.32
CA SER A 111 4.68 10.55 -1.56
C SER A 111 5.48 9.27 -1.37
N SER A 112 5.22 8.29 -2.22
CA SER A 112 5.91 7.00 -2.17
C SER A 112 6.19 6.46 -3.58
N PHE A 113 7.36 5.85 -3.77
CA PHE A 113 7.54 4.84 -4.82
C PHE A 113 6.81 3.54 -4.44
N CYS A 114 6.63 2.61 -5.38
CA CYS A 114 5.93 1.36 -5.12
C CYS A 114 6.60 0.50 -4.04
N SER A 115 7.92 0.31 -4.13
CA SER A 115 8.71 -0.40 -3.11
C SER A 115 8.86 0.37 -1.81
N GLU A 116 8.93 1.70 -1.88
CA GLU A 116 8.96 2.57 -0.70
C GLU A 116 7.66 2.47 0.10
N LEU A 117 6.50 2.42 -0.57
CA LEU A 117 5.19 2.21 0.06
C LEU A 117 5.16 0.88 0.82
N VAL A 118 5.57 -0.22 0.18
CA VAL A 118 5.63 -1.55 0.82
C VAL A 118 6.52 -1.48 2.07
N ALA A 119 7.74 -0.95 1.95
CA ALA A 119 8.66 -0.83 3.07
C ALA A 119 8.15 0.09 4.20
N LYS A 120 7.46 1.19 3.87
CA LYS A 120 6.80 2.06 4.85
C LYS A 120 5.69 1.34 5.59
N ALA A 121 4.89 0.51 4.91
CA ALA A 121 3.82 -0.27 5.54
C ALA A 121 4.38 -1.28 6.54
N PHE A 122 5.42 -2.04 6.16
CA PHE A 122 6.10 -2.96 7.08
C PHE A 122 6.75 -2.23 8.26
N ALA A 123 7.46 -1.13 8.01
CA ALA A 123 8.09 -0.34 9.07
C ALA A 123 7.08 0.24 10.05
N ARG A 124 5.92 0.73 9.57
CA ARG A 124 4.83 1.24 10.41
C ARG A 124 4.14 0.12 11.21
N ALA A 125 4.18 -1.12 10.72
CA ALA A 125 3.74 -2.31 11.45
C ALA A 125 4.84 -2.91 12.35
N GLU A 126 5.98 -2.22 12.50
CA GLU A 126 7.13 -2.66 13.31
C GLU A 126 7.71 -4.02 12.87
N ILE A 127 7.62 -4.32 11.56
CA ILE A 127 8.23 -5.50 10.96
C ILE A 127 9.41 -5.05 10.09
N GLU A 128 10.60 -5.50 10.45
CA GLU A 128 11.81 -5.25 9.69
C GLU A 128 11.84 -6.16 8.46
N ILE A 129 12.16 -5.59 7.29
CA ILE A 129 12.34 -6.32 6.03
C ILE A 129 13.56 -5.77 5.28
N ILE A 130 14.10 -6.55 4.34
CA ILE A 130 15.21 -6.14 3.47
C ILE A 130 16.41 -5.65 4.30
N GLU A 131 16.81 -6.45 5.30
CA GLU A 131 17.97 -6.17 6.17
C GLU A 131 17.90 -4.79 6.86
N GLY A 132 16.71 -4.32 7.23
CA GLY A 132 16.52 -3.05 7.94
C GLY A 132 16.79 -1.81 7.07
N ARG A 133 16.80 -1.97 5.75
CA ARG A 133 17.05 -0.87 4.82
C ARG A 133 15.98 0.22 4.96
N PRO A 134 16.36 1.53 4.94
CA PRO A 134 15.38 2.61 4.96
C PRO A 134 14.41 2.51 3.79
N PRO A 135 13.09 2.76 3.98
CA PRO A 135 12.10 2.59 2.91
C PRO A 135 12.44 3.31 1.59
N SER A 136 13.02 4.51 1.67
CA SER A 136 13.45 5.30 0.50
C SER A 136 14.58 4.67 -0.33
N LYS A 137 15.23 3.62 0.17
CA LYS A 137 16.31 2.88 -0.48
C LYS A 137 15.89 1.46 -0.89
N VAL A 138 14.65 1.07 -0.63
CA VAL A 138 14.09 -0.21 -1.07
C VAL A 138 13.59 -0.08 -2.50
N THR A 139 13.91 -1.07 -3.33
CA THR A 139 13.56 -1.13 -4.76
C THR A 139 12.95 -2.50 -5.08
N PRO A 140 12.18 -2.67 -6.16
CA PRO A 140 11.67 -3.97 -6.58
C PRO A 140 12.75 -5.07 -6.67
N ALA A 141 13.97 -4.74 -7.10
CA ALA A 141 15.12 -5.65 -7.15
C ALA A 141 15.45 -6.31 -5.81
N HIS A 142 15.25 -5.61 -4.69
CA HIS A 142 15.46 -6.20 -3.38
C HIS A 142 14.41 -7.27 -3.10
N PHE A 143 13.14 -7.02 -3.43
CA PHE A 143 12.10 -8.04 -3.30
C PHE A 143 12.31 -9.21 -4.28
N ASP A 144 12.83 -8.97 -5.48
CA ASP A 144 13.21 -10.06 -6.39
C ASP A 144 14.31 -10.95 -5.80
N GLN A 145 15.28 -10.35 -5.10
CA GLN A 145 16.31 -11.10 -4.39
C GLN A 145 15.69 -11.95 -3.28
N GLU A 146 14.83 -11.37 -2.43
CA GLU A 146 14.12 -12.12 -1.39
C GLU A 146 13.27 -13.27 -1.94
N ALA A 147 12.66 -13.06 -3.12
CA ALA A 147 11.86 -14.08 -3.80
C ALA A 147 12.71 -15.22 -4.41
N ASP A 148 14.01 -14.99 -4.64
CA ASP A 148 14.94 -16.01 -5.11
C ASP A 148 15.62 -16.73 -3.93
N ASP A 149 15.99 -15.99 -2.88
CA ASP A 149 16.73 -16.50 -1.72
C ASP A 149 15.82 -17.24 -0.72
N LEU A 150 14.58 -16.75 -0.50
CA LEU A 150 13.56 -17.33 0.38
C LEU A 150 14.03 -17.59 1.83
N GLU A 151 14.98 -16.78 2.32
CA GLU A 151 15.50 -16.89 3.69
C GLU A 151 14.48 -16.43 4.74
N GLU A 152 13.92 -15.23 4.59
CA GLU A 152 12.88 -14.68 5.48
C GLU A 152 11.48 -14.69 4.85
N TRP A 153 11.38 -15.18 3.60
CA TRP A 153 10.16 -15.14 2.79
C TRP A 153 9.76 -16.53 2.30
N VAL A 154 8.49 -16.67 1.95
CA VAL A 154 7.94 -17.85 1.28
C VAL A 154 7.21 -17.44 0.02
N ASP A 155 7.33 -18.23 -1.04
CA ASP A 155 6.55 -18.05 -2.27
C ASP A 155 5.12 -18.56 -2.04
N VAL A 156 4.14 -17.70 -2.29
CA VAL A 156 2.70 -18.00 -2.16
C VAL A 156 1.95 -17.75 -3.47
N THR A 157 2.67 -17.71 -4.60
CA THR A 157 2.14 -17.39 -5.94
C THR A 157 0.99 -18.32 -6.33
N GLU A 158 1.07 -19.61 -6.01
CA GLU A 158 0.03 -20.60 -6.31
C GLU A 158 -1.31 -20.24 -5.64
N GLU A 159 -1.31 -19.80 -4.37
CA GLU A 159 -2.53 -19.35 -3.67
C GLU A 159 -3.23 -18.22 -4.43
N TYR A 160 -2.45 -17.31 -5.03
CA TYR A 160 -2.96 -16.16 -5.77
C TYR A 160 -3.41 -16.53 -7.19
N GLN A 161 -2.81 -17.55 -7.81
CA GLN A 161 -3.27 -18.07 -9.10
C GLN A 161 -4.66 -18.72 -8.97
N GLU A 162 -4.89 -19.47 -7.89
CA GLU A 162 -6.20 -20.03 -7.55
C GLU A 162 -7.24 -18.93 -7.29
N LEU A 163 -6.89 -17.90 -6.50
CA LEU A 163 -7.77 -16.75 -6.31
C LEU A 163 -8.11 -16.10 -7.67
N LEU A 164 -7.11 -15.84 -8.50
CA LEU A 164 -7.29 -15.12 -9.76
C LEU A 164 -8.32 -15.82 -10.67
N ALA A 165 -8.32 -17.15 -10.69
CA ALA A 165 -9.35 -17.93 -11.39
C ALA A 165 -10.75 -17.63 -10.83
N SER A 166 -10.92 -17.68 -9.50
CA SER A 166 -12.19 -17.34 -8.83
C SER A 166 -12.63 -15.89 -9.07
N MET A 167 -11.69 -14.93 -9.07
CA MET A 167 -11.96 -13.53 -9.39
C MET A 167 -12.44 -13.34 -10.83
N LYS A 168 -11.87 -14.07 -11.79
CA LYS A 168 -12.29 -14.00 -13.20
C LYS A 168 -13.72 -14.49 -13.39
N GLU A 169 -14.16 -15.46 -12.60
CA GLU A 169 -15.55 -15.95 -12.60
C GLU A 169 -16.53 -14.97 -11.91
N ASN A 170 -16.07 -14.26 -10.88
CA ASN A 170 -16.92 -13.42 -10.01
C ASN A 170 -16.52 -11.94 -10.02
N GLU A 171 -15.99 -11.44 -11.14
CA GLU A 171 -15.31 -10.13 -11.22
C GLU A 171 -16.18 -8.98 -10.68
N PHE A 172 -17.49 -9.01 -10.93
CA PHE A 172 -18.41 -7.99 -10.45
C PHE A 172 -18.37 -7.82 -8.93
N VAL A 173 -18.32 -8.92 -8.17
CA VAL A 173 -18.37 -8.88 -6.70
C VAL A 173 -17.08 -8.25 -6.14
N PHE A 174 -15.93 -8.70 -6.63
CA PHE A 174 -14.63 -8.14 -6.23
C PHE A 174 -14.53 -6.65 -6.59
N ARG A 175 -14.97 -6.28 -7.80
CA ARG A 175 -14.94 -4.89 -8.26
C ARG A 175 -15.89 -4.00 -7.45
N LEU A 176 -17.08 -4.48 -7.10
CA LEU A 176 -18.01 -3.76 -6.23
C LEU A 176 -17.41 -3.50 -4.84
N ALA A 177 -16.80 -4.53 -4.24
CA ALA A 177 -16.17 -4.41 -2.92
C ALA A 177 -15.00 -3.40 -2.95
N ALA A 178 -14.06 -3.55 -3.89
CA ALA A 178 -12.90 -2.66 -4.01
C ALA A 178 -13.29 -1.20 -4.33
N ASN A 179 -14.27 -1.00 -5.22
CA ASN A 179 -14.77 0.34 -5.53
C ASN A 179 -15.47 0.99 -4.33
N THR A 180 -16.21 0.20 -3.55
CA THR A 180 -16.85 0.69 -2.32
C THR A 180 -15.80 1.14 -1.31
N LEU A 181 -14.77 0.31 -1.07
CA LEU A 181 -13.67 0.65 -0.18
C LEU A 181 -12.94 1.92 -0.64
N SER A 182 -12.54 1.98 -1.91
CA SER A 182 -11.87 3.14 -2.50
C SER A 182 -12.73 4.41 -2.40
N SER A 183 -14.04 4.30 -2.63
CA SER A 183 -14.97 5.44 -2.53
C SER A 183 -15.10 5.97 -1.10
N VAL A 184 -15.14 5.08 -0.10
CA VAL A 184 -15.17 5.48 1.32
C VAL A 184 -13.90 6.21 1.71
N MET A 185 -12.74 5.71 1.27
CA MET A 185 -11.43 6.32 1.55
C MET A 185 -11.28 7.67 0.84
N THR A 186 -11.66 7.75 -0.44
CA THR A 186 -11.64 8.99 -1.23
C THR A 186 -12.55 10.06 -0.60
N ARG A 187 -13.77 9.67 -0.19
CA ARG A 187 -14.69 10.58 0.51
C ARG A 187 -14.09 11.09 1.82
N ARG A 188 -13.42 10.22 2.57
CA ARG A 188 -12.76 10.61 3.83
C ARG A 188 -11.67 11.65 3.59
N LYS A 189 -10.81 11.46 2.58
CA LYS A 189 -9.81 12.46 2.16
C LYS A 189 -10.46 13.78 1.73
N ALA A 190 -11.46 13.72 0.86
CA ALA A 190 -12.13 14.90 0.33
C ALA A 190 -12.81 15.75 1.43
N HIS A 191 -13.34 15.10 2.46
CA HIS A 191 -14.03 15.78 3.57
C HIS A 191 -13.09 16.26 4.68
N GLU A 192 -11.84 15.81 4.73
CA GLU A 192 -10.89 16.23 5.77
C GLU A 192 -10.70 17.75 5.88
N PRO A 193 -10.38 18.50 4.80
CA PRO A 193 -10.19 19.95 4.92
C PRO A 193 -11.45 20.67 5.43
N PHE A 194 -12.63 20.31 4.91
CA PHE A 194 -13.90 20.88 5.38
C PHE A 194 -14.18 20.56 6.84
N ARG A 195 -13.87 19.33 7.28
CA ARG A 195 -14.00 18.93 8.68
C ARG A 195 -13.10 19.77 9.56
N GLN A 196 -11.85 20.00 9.16
CA GLN A 196 -10.92 20.86 9.88
C GLN A 196 -11.41 22.30 9.96
N GLU A 197 -11.86 22.89 8.84
CA GLU A 197 -12.43 24.24 8.83
C GLU A 197 -13.64 24.40 9.75
N ILE A 198 -14.53 23.41 9.79
CA ILE A 198 -15.69 23.41 10.69
C ILE A 198 -15.24 23.38 12.15
N ILE A 199 -14.26 22.54 12.49
CA ILE A 199 -13.75 22.44 13.86
C ILE A 199 -13.06 23.75 14.26
N GLU A 200 -12.20 24.32 13.41
CA GLU A 200 -11.51 25.59 13.65
C GLU A 200 -12.51 26.76 13.83
N LEU A 201 -13.60 26.78 13.06
CA LEU A 201 -14.69 27.75 13.23
C LEU A 201 -15.39 27.60 14.60
N LEU A 202 -15.62 26.37 15.05
CA LEU A 202 -16.24 26.09 16.35
C LEU A 202 -15.32 26.49 17.51
N GLU A 203 -14.02 26.27 17.39
CA GLU A 203 -12.99 26.68 18.38
C GLU A 203 -12.99 28.21 18.59
N GLY A 204 -13.21 28.99 17.52
CA GLY A 204 -13.35 30.45 17.59
C GLY A 204 -14.68 30.96 18.18
N GLY A 205 -15.64 30.07 18.44
CA GLY A 205 -17.02 30.43 18.79
C GLY A 205 -17.30 30.59 20.29
N SER A 206 -18.58 30.38 20.63
CA SER A 206 -19.10 30.41 22.01
C SER A 206 -18.49 29.28 22.88
N PRO A 207 -18.62 29.33 24.23
CA PRO A 207 -18.19 28.24 25.10
C PRO A 207 -18.75 26.86 24.69
N ASN A 208 -20.03 26.80 24.30
CA ASN A 208 -20.66 25.57 23.83
C ASN A 208 -20.04 25.07 22.51
N ASN A 209 -19.67 25.98 21.61
CA ASN A 209 -19.01 25.60 20.36
C ASN A 209 -17.61 25.03 20.63
N ARG A 210 -16.86 25.61 21.58
CA ARG A 210 -15.54 25.11 21.98
C ARG A 210 -15.61 23.72 22.61
N GLU A 211 -16.61 23.49 23.45
CA GLU A 211 -16.86 22.15 24.03
C GLU A 211 -17.19 21.12 22.93
N LEU A 212 -18.01 21.50 21.95
CA LEU A 212 -18.31 20.64 20.80
C LEU A 212 -17.05 20.36 19.96
N ALA A 213 -16.24 21.36 19.67
CA ALA A 213 -14.99 21.19 18.94
C ALA A 213 -14.03 20.22 19.66
N GLN A 214 -13.89 20.36 20.98
CA GLN A 214 -13.08 19.45 21.79
C GLN A 214 -13.59 18.00 21.67
N LYS A 215 -14.91 17.76 21.82
CA LYS A 215 -15.50 16.43 21.64
C LYS A 215 -15.24 15.86 20.24
N MET A 216 -15.29 16.71 19.21
CA MET A 216 -14.98 16.29 17.85
C MET A 216 -13.51 15.87 17.71
N ARG A 217 -12.56 16.67 18.23
CA ARG A 217 -11.13 16.33 18.24
C ARG A 217 -10.86 15.01 18.96
N GLU A 218 -11.42 14.81 20.14
CA GLU A 218 -11.29 13.57 20.93
C GLU A 218 -11.84 12.35 20.17
N MET A 219 -13.01 12.49 19.54
CA MET A 219 -13.60 11.44 18.71
C MET A 219 -12.72 11.11 17.49
N LEU A 220 -12.10 12.11 16.86
CA LEU A 220 -11.19 11.91 15.72
C LEU A 220 -9.89 11.23 16.14
N ALA A 221 -9.29 11.66 17.25
CA ALA A 221 -8.05 11.11 17.79
C ALA A 221 -8.21 9.63 18.20
N GLY A 222 -9.41 9.24 18.66
CA GLY A 222 -9.75 7.87 19.07
C GLY A 222 -10.06 6.90 17.92
N ARG A 223 -9.92 7.28 16.65
CA ARG A 223 -10.11 6.36 15.53
C ARG A 223 -8.94 5.40 15.40
N ASN A 224 -9.24 4.11 15.20
CA ASN A 224 -8.22 3.10 14.88
C ASN A 224 -7.57 3.40 13.52
N LEU A 225 -8.39 3.48 12.46
CA LEU A 225 -7.88 3.76 11.12
C LEU A 225 -7.60 5.24 10.93
N LYS A 226 -6.32 5.57 10.77
CA LYS A 226 -5.75 6.91 10.58
C LYS A 226 -5.10 7.03 9.21
N TYR A 227 -5.03 8.24 8.67
CA TYR A 227 -4.44 8.49 7.36
C TYR A 227 -3.42 9.62 7.42
N TRP A 228 -2.38 9.54 6.58
CA TRP A 228 -1.27 10.49 6.54
C TRP A 228 -1.68 11.96 6.36
N HIS A 229 -2.85 12.21 5.77
CA HIS A 229 -3.36 13.55 5.46
C HIS A 229 -4.30 14.12 6.54
N GLU A 230 -4.66 13.37 7.58
CA GLU A 230 -5.53 13.89 8.64
C GLU A 230 -4.69 14.48 9.78
N LYS A 231 -5.01 15.71 10.20
CA LYS A 231 -4.23 16.45 11.21
C LYS A 231 -4.25 15.80 12.60
N ASP A 232 -5.33 15.08 12.90
CA ASP A 232 -5.58 14.46 14.22
C ASP A 232 -5.18 12.97 14.26
N SER A 233 -4.30 12.55 13.35
CA SER A 233 -3.76 11.17 13.23
C SER A 233 -2.56 10.91 14.13
#